data_AF-A0A7W0CSE7-F1
#
_entry.id   AF-A0A7W0CSE7-F1
#
_cell.length_a   1.000
_cell.length_b   1.000
_cell.length_c   1.000
_cell.angle_alpha   90.00
_cell.angle_beta   90.00
_cell.angle_gamma   90.00
#
_symmetry.space_group_name_H-M   'P 1'
#
loop_
_entity.id
_entity.type
_entity.pdbx_description
1 polymer ?
#
loop_
_entity_poly.entity_id
_entity_poly.type
_entity_poly.pdbx_seq_one_letter_code
_entity_poly.pdbx_strand_id
1 'polypeptide(L)'
;MAEDGHRLVRLSRIADIEVVPDGDPNDLARIHPSRRLTMSRRATIMVSTGEGWVRVLTCPGQDARQAWIELSKLVAEPPGSQFGSYVHAATWSRGEKPRVIWKVAAKVPEPEWAAA
;
A
#
# COMPACT_ATOMS: atom_id res chain seq x y z
N MET A 1 9.71 13.92 -11.94
CA MET A 1 10.00 13.79 -10.50
C MET A 1 8.84 13.00 -9.92
N ALA A 2 9.02 11.69 -9.74
CA ALA A 2 8.00 10.84 -9.14
C ALA A 2 8.43 10.64 -7.70
N GLU A 3 7.80 11.36 -6.78
CA GLU A 3 7.81 10.99 -5.37
C GLU A 3 7.03 9.68 -5.28
N ASP A 4 7.73 8.55 -5.46
CA ASP A 4 7.21 7.22 -5.09
C ASP A 4 6.82 7.34 -3.60
N GLY A 5 5.53 7.13 -3.31
CA GLY A 5 4.89 7.63 -2.09
C GLY A 5 5.43 7.00 -0.81
N HIS A 6 6.43 7.63 -0.21
CA HIS A 6 6.90 7.36 1.14
C HIS A 6 5.90 7.97 2.14
N ARG A 7 4.84 7.25 2.49
CA ARG A 7 3.98 7.67 3.60
C ARG A 7 3.74 6.57 4.62
N LEU A 8 4.19 6.87 5.82
CA LEU A 8 3.89 6.13 7.03
C LEU A 8 2.42 6.38 7.42
N VAL A 9 1.67 5.33 7.72
CA VAL A 9 0.28 5.46 8.16
C VAL A 9 0.07 4.74 9.48
N ARG A 10 -0.62 5.38 10.42
CA ARG A 10 -0.98 4.78 11.69
C ARG A 10 -2.07 3.74 11.48
N LEU A 11 -1.84 2.49 11.89
CA LEU A 11 -2.76 1.37 11.66
C LEU A 11 -4.16 1.64 12.23
N SER A 12 -4.23 2.20 13.45
CA SER A 12 -5.50 2.51 14.11
C SER A 12 -6.32 3.63 13.45
N ARG A 13 -5.80 4.27 12.40
CA ARG A 13 -6.51 5.31 11.64
C ARG A 13 -6.93 4.84 10.24
N ILE A 14 -6.57 3.63 9.84
CA ILE A 14 -6.95 3.09 8.54
C ILE A 14 -8.41 2.68 8.60
N ALA A 15 -9.25 3.36 7.83
CA ALA A 15 -10.68 3.08 7.72
C ALA A 15 -11.00 2.19 6.51
N ASP A 16 -10.26 2.38 5.41
CA ASP A 16 -10.44 1.64 4.16
C ASP A 16 -9.10 1.49 3.42
N ILE A 17 -8.99 0.48 2.56
CA ILE A 17 -7.82 0.21 1.73
C ILE A 17 -8.29 -0.06 0.30
N GLU A 18 -7.81 0.74 -0.64
CA GLU A 18 -8.15 0.65 -2.05
C GLU A 18 -6.91 0.34 -2.91
N VAL A 19 -7.10 -0.40 -4.00
CA VAL A 19 -6.08 -0.59 -5.03
C VAL A 19 -6.54 0.08 -6.32
N VAL A 20 -5.78 1.09 -6.74
CA VAL A 20 -6.04 1.86 -7.96
C VAL A 20 -4.99 1.49 -9.01
N PRO A 21 -5.35 0.75 -10.07
CA PRO A 21 -4.41 0.47 -11.15
C PRO A 21 -4.15 1.71 -12.01
N ASP A 22 -2.96 1.75 -12.60
CA ASP A 22 -2.53 2.84 -13.48
C ASP A 22 -3.22 2.72 -14.86
N GLY A 23 -3.90 3.79 -15.30
CA GLY A 23 -4.66 3.85 -16.55
C GLY A 23 -6.18 4.05 -16.39
N ASP A 24 -6.88 4.19 -17.52
CA ASP A 24 -8.32 4.52 -17.55
C ASP A 24 -9.19 3.36 -16.98
N PRO A 25 -10.01 3.62 -15.95
CA PRO A 25 -10.89 2.61 -15.34
C PRO A 25 -12.06 2.18 -16.24
N ASN A 26 -12.42 2.97 -17.25
CA ASN A 26 -13.54 2.76 -18.15
C ASN A 26 -13.13 2.10 -19.48
N ASP A 27 -11.92 1.57 -19.58
CA ASP A 27 -11.56 0.64 -20.65
C ASP A 27 -12.34 -0.68 -20.45
N LEU A 28 -13.58 -0.68 -20.96
CA LEU A 28 -14.61 -1.72 -20.80
C LEU A 28 -14.18 -3.09 -21.37
N ALA A 29 -13.07 -3.17 -22.09
CA ALA A 29 -12.52 -4.45 -22.58
C ALA A 29 -11.88 -5.30 -21.45
N ARG A 30 -11.74 -4.76 -20.23
CA ARG A 30 -10.99 -5.39 -19.13
C ARG A 30 -11.89 -5.85 -17.97
N ILE A 31 -12.31 -7.10 -18.09
CA ILE A 31 -13.00 -7.97 -17.12
C ILE A 31 -12.36 -7.96 -15.71
N HIS A 32 -13.17 -8.24 -14.67
CA HIS A 32 -12.89 -8.58 -13.25
C HIS A 32 -11.67 -7.91 -12.55
N PRO A 33 -11.82 -7.31 -11.34
CA PRO A 33 -10.76 -6.52 -10.68
C PRO A 33 -9.36 -7.16 -10.65
N SER A 34 -9.27 -8.46 -10.36
CA SER A 34 -7.98 -9.18 -10.34
C SER A 34 -7.30 -9.28 -11.72
N ARG A 35 -8.06 -9.40 -12.81
CA ARG A 35 -7.52 -9.49 -14.17
C ARG A 35 -7.06 -8.12 -14.66
N ARG A 36 -7.78 -7.05 -14.30
CA ARG A 36 -7.33 -5.66 -14.48
C ARG A 36 -5.97 -5.44 -13.83
N LEU A 37 -5.78 -5.90 -12.59
CA LEU A 37 -4.50 -5.81 -11.88
C LEU A 37 -3.37 -6.53 -12.63
N THR A 38 -3.58 -7.78 -13.08
CA THR A 38 -2.56 -8.52 -13.85
C THR A 38 -2.14 -7.82 -15.14
N MET A 39 -3.08 -7.15 -15.83
CA MET A 39 -2.78 -6.43 -17.08
C MET A 39 -2.27 -5.00 -16.89
N SER A 40 -2.18 -4.52 -15.65
CA SER A 40 -1.73 -3.16 -15.31
C SER A 40 -0.22 -3.13 -15.07
N ARG A 41 0.49 -2.18 -15.69
CA ARG A 41 1.94 -2.04 -15.51
C ARG A 41 2.31 -1.69 -14.07
N ARG A 42 1.55 -0.78 -13.45
CA ARG A 42 1.64 -0.46 -12.03
C ARG A 42 0.24 -0.34 -11.43
N ALA A 43 0.15 -0.52 -10.13
CA ALA A 43 -1.02 -0.20 -9.34
C ALA A 43 -0.59 0.44 -8.01
N THR A 44 -1.46 1.28 -7.49
CA THR A 44 -1.23 2.06 -6.29
C THR A 44 -2.19 1.60 -5.19
N ILE A 45 -1.65 1.28 -4.02
CA ILE A 45 -2.42 1.05 -2.82
C ILE A 45 -2.61 2.38 -2.12
N MET A 46 -3.88 2.73 -1.92
CA MET A 46 -4.32 3.88 -1.16
C MET A 46 -4.98 3.41 0.14
N VAL A 47 -4.83 4.20 1.19
CA VAL A 47 -5.53 3.98 2.45
C VAL A 47 -6.31 5.22 2.82
N SER A 48 -7.55 5.01 3.25
CA SER A 48 -8.37 6.07 3.80
C SER A 48 -8.03 6.25 5.28
N THR A 49 -7.79 7.49 5.65
CA THR A 49 -7.59 7.92 7.04
C THR A 49 -8.66 8.94 7.41
N GLY A 50 -8.82 9.23 8.70
CA GLY A 50 -9.70 10.33 9.15
C GLY A 50 -9.40 11.71 8.54
N GLU A 51 -8.24 11.87 7.89
CA GLU A 51 -7.78 13.10 7.24
C GLU A 51 -7.85 13.03 5.70
N GLY A 52 -8.26 11.89 5.14
CA GLY A 52 -8.37 11.65 3.69
C GLY A 52 -7.56 10.46 3.19
N TRP A 53 -7.49 10.32 1.87
CA TRP A 53 -6.80 9.23 1.19
C TRP A 53 -5.29 9.49 1.07
N VAL A 54 -4.51 8.47 1.39
CA VAL A 54 -3.05 8.50 1.35
C VAL A 54 -2.53 7.39 0.44
N ARG A 55 -1.63 7.74 -0.48
CA ARG A 55 -0.85 6.77 -1.25
C ARG A 55 0.22 6.14 -0.37
N VAL A 56 0.27 4.81 -0.31
CA VAL A 56 1.20 4.08 0.57
C VAL A 56 2.19 3.21 -0.21
N LEU A 57 1.77 2.63 -1.33
CA LEU A 57 2.64 1.77 -2.13
C LEU A 57 2.27 1.87 -3.60
N THR A 58 3.26 1.98 -4.48
CA THR A 58 3.09 1.77 -5.92
C THR A 58 3.93 0.59 -6.37
N CYS A 59 3.28 -0.48 -6.81
CA CYS A 59 3.91 -1.76 -7.16
C CYS A 59 3.45 -2.24 -8.54
N PRO A 60 4.07 -3.30 -9.11
CA PRO A 60 3.54 -3.96 -10.30
C PRO A 60 2.11 -4.44 -10.07
N GLY A 61 1.22 -4.29 -11.07
CA GLY A 61 -0.20 -4.57 -10.90
C GLY A 61 -0.49 -6.02 -10.47
N GLN A 62 0.27 -6.99 -10.99
CA GLN A 62 0.16 -8.40 -10.61
C GLN A 62 0.37 -8.68 -9.11
N ASP A 63 1.18 -7.85 -8.44
CA ASP A 63 1.53 -8.00 -7.02
C ASP A 63 0.61 -7.22 -6.09
N ALA A 64 -0.12 -6.23 -6.62
CA ALA A 64 -0.93 -5.31 -5.82
C ALA A 64 -2.03 -6.01 -5.02
N ARG A 65 -2.62 -7.09 -5.56
CA ARG A 65 -3.61 -7.90 -4.83
C ARG A 65 -2.99 -8.56 -3.60
N GLN A 66 -1.79 -9.12 -3.73
CA GLN A 66 -1.10 -9.74 -2.60
C GLN A 66 -0.75 -8.68 -1.55
N ALA A 67 -0.18 -7.56 -1.97
CA ALA A 67 0.16 -6.46 -1.07
C ALA A 67 -1.07 -5.92 -0.33
N TRP A 68 -2.23 -5.81 -0.98
CA TRP A 68 -3.50 -5.45 -0.35
C TRP A 68 -3.92 -6.48 0.71
N ILE A 69 -3.90 -7.79 0.39
CA ILE A 69 -4.26 -8.85 1.35
C ILE A 69 -3.36 -8.80 2.58
N GLU A 70 -2.04 -8.61 2.40
CA GLU A 70 -1.10 -8.49 3.51
C GLU A 70 -1.41 -7.28 4.39
N LEU A 71 -1.70 -6.11 3.79
CA LEU A 71 -2.07 -4.92 4.56
C LEU A 71 -3.40 -5.08 5.29
N SER A 72 -4.41 -5.65 4.66
CA SER A 72 -5.71 -5.90 5.29
C SER A 72 -5.59 -6.84 6.48
N LYS A 73 -4.71 -7.85 6.41
CA LYS A 73 -4.41 -8.72 7.56
C LYS A 73 -3.77 -7.93 8.70
N LEU A 74 -2.79 -7.08 8.40
CA LEU A 74 -2.17 -6.21 9.41
C LEU A 74 -3.18 -5.31 10.09
N VAL A 75 -4.14 -4.75 9.35
CA VAL A 75 -5.21 -3.90 9.89
C VAL A 75 -6.25 -4.70 10.71
N ALA A 76 -6.49 -5.95 10.36
CA ALA A 76 -7.50 -6.80 11.01
C ALA A 76 -7.01 -7.49 12.29
N GLU A 77 -5.70 -7.48 12.61
CA GLU A 77 -5.17 -8.08 13.83
C GLU A 77 -5.60 -7.26 15.08
N PRO A 78 -6.15 -7.91 16.13
CA PRO A 78 -6.81 -7.22 17.23
C PRO A 78 -5.87 -6.34 18.08
N PRO A 79 -6.42 -5.31 18.75
CA PRO A 79 -5.70 -4.16 19.31
C PRO A 79 -4.71 -4.40 20.46
N GLY A 80 -4.42 -5.65 20.85
CA GLY A 80 -3.55 -5.96 21.98
C GLY A 80 -2.07 -5.56 21.79
N SER A 81 -1.57 -5.53 20.55
CA SER A 81 -0.15 -5.25 20.27
C SER A 81 0.10 -4.08 19.30
N GLN A 82 -0.94 -3.53 18.66
CA GLN A 82 -0.79 -2.59 17.54
C GLN A 82 -1.31 -1.16 17.80
N PHE A 83 -1.86 -0.87 18.98
CA PHE A 83 -2.22 0.51 19.33
C PHE A 83 -0.97 1.41 19.33
N GLY A 84 -0.95 2.40 18.44
CA GLY A 84 0.21 3.28 18.25
C GLY A 84 1.24 2.76 17.24
N SER A 85 0.96 1.64 16.57
CA SER A 85 1.82 1.13 15.49
C SER A 85 1.57 1.84 14.17
N TYR A 86 2.63 1.95 13.39
CA TYR A 86 2.66 2.57 12.09
C TYR A 86 3.09 1.54 11.06
N VAL A 87 2.45 1.55 9.90
CA VAL A 87 2.84 0.74 8.75
C VAL A 87 3.49 1.63 7.70
N HIS A 88 4.59 1.15 7.13
CA HIS A 88 5.17 1.71 5.93
C HIS A 88 5.42 0.61 4.90
N ALA A 89 5.29 0.97 3.64
CA ALA A 89 5.66 0.09 2.55
C ALA A 89 7.19 0.09 2.37
N ALA A 90 7.73 -1.04 1.96
CA ALA A 90 9.07 -1.14 1.44
C ALA A 90 9.17 -0.50 0.05
N THR A 91 10.34 0.05 -0.26
CA THR A 91 10.66 0.57 -1.59
C THR A 91 10.58 -0.57 -2.61
N TRP A 92 9.70 -0.42 -3.60
CA TRP A 92 9.48 -1.41 -4.65
C TRP A 92 10.07 -0.88 -5.95
N SER A 93 11.40 -0.95 -6.04
CA SER A 93 12.17 -0.54 -7.21
C SER A 93 11.77 -1.36 -8.44
N ARG A 94 11.92 -0.77 -9.63
CA ARG A 94 11.58 -1.43 -10.91
C ARG A 94 12.36 -2.74 -11.07
N GLY A 95 11.71 -3.86 -10.78
CA GLY A 95 12.19 -5.21 -11.10
C GLY A 95 12.43 -6.13 -9.90
N GLU A 96 12.60 -5.60 -8.68
CA GLU A 96 12.84 -6.45 -7.50
C GLU A 96 11.69 -6.33 -6.50
N LYS A 97 11.05 -7.47 -6.23
CA LYS A 97 10.03 -7.56 -5.19
C LYS A 97 10.72 -7.56 -3.82
N PRO A 98 10.38 -6.62 -2.92
CA PRO A 98 10.93 -6.64 -1.58
C PRO A 98 10.51 -7.93 -0.88
N ARG A 99 11.44 -8.54 -0.14
CA ARG A 99 11.15 -9.75 0.66
C ARG A 99 10.05 -9.52 1.70
N VAL A 100 9.94 -8.27 2.18
CA VAL A 100 8.92 -7.80 3.12
C VAL A 100 8.31 -6.54 2.54
N ILE A 101 7.03 -6.57 2.19
CA ILE A 101 6.30 -5.43 1.59
C ILE A 101 5.95 -4.40 2.65
N TRP A 102 5.52 -4.85 3.83
CA TRP A 102 5.04 -3.99 4.91
C TRP A 102 5.92 -4.15 6.13
N LYS A 103 6.35 -3.02 6.68
CA LYS A 103 7.06 -2.95 7.95
C LYS A 103 6.19 -2.24 8.96
N VAL A 104 6.01 -2.87 10.12
CA VAL A 104 5.26 -2.31 11.24
C VAL A 104 6.25 -1.79 12.28
N ALA A 105 6.10 -0.54 12.67
CA ALA A 105 6.91 0.12 13.68
C ALA A 105 6.03 0.53 14.87
N ALA A 106 6.51 0.32 16.10
CA ALA A 106 5.79 0.69 17.32
C ALA A 106 5.78 2.20 17.61
N LYS A 107 6.60 2.98 16.88
CA LYS A 107 6.73 4.44 16.98
C LYS A 107 6.89 5.02 15.57
N VAL A 108 6.59 6.31 15.40
CA VAL A 108 6.96 7.04 14.18
C VAL A 108 8.48 6.95 14.06
N PRO A 109 9.03 6.30 13.01
CA PRO A 109 10.47 6.32 12.80
C PRO A 109 10.93 7.76 12.56
N GLU A 110 12.05 8.13 13.17
CA GLU A 110 12.68 9.43 12.92
C GLU A 110 12.96 9.59 11.41
N PRO A 111 12.85 10.81 10.86
CA PRO A 111 12.78 11.06 9.40
C PRO A 111 13.94 10.47 8.57
N GLU A 112 15.04 10.10 9.22
CA GLU A 112 16.20 9.47 8.60
C GLU A 112 15.92 8.06 8.02
N TRP A 113 14.83 7.39 8.42
CA TRP A 113 14.42 6.09 7.82
C TRP A 113 13.46 6.22 6.63
N ALA A 114 12.92 7.41 6.36
CA ALA A 114 12.03 7.64 5.22
C ALA A 114 12.78 7.84 3.89
N ALA A 115 14.12 7.92 3.93
CA ALA A 115 14.97 8.30 2.80
C ALA A 115 15.85 7.15 2.24
N ALA A 116 15.64 5.89 2.65
CA ALA A 116 16.40 4.74 2.19
C ALA A 116 15.60 3.80 1.27
#